data_AF-A0A2E6X4S5-F1
#
_entry.id   AF-A0A2E6X4S5-F1
#
_cell.length_a   1.000
_cell.length_b   1.000
_cell.length_c   1.000
_cell.angle_alpha   90.00
_cell.angle_beta   90.00
_cell.angle_gamma   90.00
#
_symmetry.space_group_name_H-M   'P 1'
#
loop_
_entity.id
_entity.type
_entity.pdbx_description
1 polymer ?
#
loop_
_entity_poly.entity_id
_entity_poly.type
_entity_poly.pdbx_seq_one_letter_code
_entity_poly.pdbx_strand_id
1 'polypeptide(L)'
;MNINKYNFSGFIWGPAKKFTNEILEHINKKFPVLHYYIYDFKNKEDFEKSVLNIYTTDDIDPNKVKNVKIKNMLNHSFSYTYFKFYIEKPNFRKKKATGNDLSRVVEAIKKEIREKYKSKISNYIYDIIIHISDNFEQTKDIDIIMKKYEKHRQHEFINLKYLLKCNFKNDIFNRVDMLVRKYSIEQYLKNPNYKFNFYNKMQKKRTQKNTMKTFIKLIESLKNGFNKNYPILCSMNYKIHNGSHRTAWAYFSNRTFIPIKCMFKSKSADYSIKWFIKHNFSKENIYIINNEIVKLNQYL
;
A
#
# COMPACT_ATOMS: atom_id res chain seq x y z
N MET A 1 -14.86 0.66 8.77
CA MET A 1 -14.84 1.78 7.81
C MET A 1 -15.43 1.30 6.49
N ASN A 2 -16.46 1.97 5.98
CA ASN A 2 -17.00 1.66 4.65
C ASN A 2 -16.11 2.32 3.60
N ILE A 3 -14.97 1.67 3.32
CA ILE A 3 -13.83 2.23 2.57
C ILE A 3 -14.22 2.66 1.15
N ASN A 4 -15.32 2.14 0.58
CA ASN A 4 -15.68 2.42 -0.81
C ASN A 4 -16.33 3.78 -1.07
N LYS A 5 -16.79 4.52 -0.04
CA LYS A 5 -17.60 5.74 -0.26
C LYS A 5 -16.78 7.02 -0.48
N TYR A 6 -15.52 7.09 -0.02
CA TYR A 6 -14.74 8.33 0.01
C TYR A 6 -13.29 8.18 -0.49
N ASN A 7 -13.09 7.28 -1.45
CA ASN A 7 -11.78 7.10 -2.08
C ASN A 7 -11.63 8.03 -3.26
N PHE A 8 -10.40 8.46 -3.50
CA PHE A 8 -9.97 9.15 -4.71
C PHE A 8 -8.91 8.35 -5.44
N SER A 9 -8.89 8.50 -6.77
CA SER A 9 -7.90 7.92 -7.67
C SER A 9 -6.82 8.94 -7.98
N GLY A 10 -5.56 8.57 -7.79
CA GLY A 10 -4.44 9.44 -8.11
C GLY A 10 -3.37 8.74 -8.94
N PHE A 11 -2.59 9.55 -9.66
CA PHE A 11 -1.51 9.14 -10.52
C PHE A 11 -0.27 9.97 -10.25
N ILE A 12 0.88 9.32 -10.14
CA ILE A 12 2.19 9.97 -10.21
C ILE A 12 2.80 9.55 -11.54
N TRP A 13 3.05 10.54 -12.40
CA TRP A 13 3.50 10.31 -13.77
C TRP A 13 4.99 10.01 -13.86
N GLY A 14 5.42 9.48 -15.02
CA GLY A 14 6.81 9.12 -15.31
C GLY A 14 7.86 10.16 -14.92
N PRO A 15 7.69 11.48 -15.21
CA PRO A 15 8.65 12.51 -14.81
C PRO A 15 8.94 12.53 -13.30
N ALA A 16 7.93 12.25 -12.47
CA ALA A 16 8.03 12.27 -11.01
C ALA A 16 8.30 10.89 -10.38
N LYS A 17 8.55 9.84 -11.19
CA LYS A 17 8.73 8.44 -10.73
C LYS A 17 9.77 8.29 -9.62
N LYS A 18 10.88 9.02 -9.69
CA LYS A 18 11.95 8.96 -8.66
C LYS A 18 11.48 9.46 -7.29
N PHE A 19 10.44 10.29 -7.25
CA PHE A 19 9.88 10.88 -6.05
C PHE A 19 8.60 10.18 -5.57
N THR A 20 8.17 9.08 -6.20
CA THR A 20 6.91 8.38 -5.86
C THR A 20 6.77 8.10 -4.37
N ASN A 21 7.79 7.50 -3.73
CA ASN A 21 7.72 7.18 -2.30
C ASN A 21 7.61 8.45 -1.46
N GLU A 22 8.38 9.49 -1.77
CA GLU A 22 8.37 10.77 -1.05
C GLU A 22 6.99 11.45 -1.14
N ILE A 23 6.41 11.48 -2.34
CA ILE A 23 5.09 12.06 -2.62
C ILE A 23 3.99 11.29 -1.87
N LEU A 24 4.00 9.95 -1.95
CA LEU A 24 2.99 9.12 -1.29
C LEU A 24 3.08 9.23 0.23
N GLU A 25 4.28 9.25 0.82
CA GLU A 25 4.47 9.50 2.25
C GLU A 25 3.97 10.90 2.64
N HIS A 26 4.24 11.91 1.81
CA HIS A 26 3.78 13.27 2.04
C HIS A 26 2.25 13.36 2.06
N ILE A 27 1.57 12.72 1.10
CA ILE A 27 0.10 12.64 1.07
C ILE A 27 -0.40 11.86 2.29
N ASN A 28 0.22 10.71 2.60
CA ASN A 28 -0.19 9.81 3.67
C ASN A 28 -0.16 10.45 5.07
N LYS A 29 0.67 11.48 5.28
CA LYS A 29 0.69 12.26 6.54
C LYS A 29 -0.62 12.98 6.82
N LYS A 30 -1.34 13.42 5.78
CA LYS A 30 -2.60 14.16 5.89
C LYS A 30 -3.81 13.31 5.53
N PHE A 31 -3.68 12.45 4.53
CA PHE A 31 -4.76 11.67 3.94
C PHE A 31 -4.29 10.22 3.77
N PRO A 32 -4.91 9.24 4.46
CA PRO A 32 -4.47 7.85 4.38
C PRO A 32 -4.43 7.34 2.94
N VAL A 33 -3.22 7.06 2.45
CA VAL A 33 -3.03 6.33 1.20
C VAL A 33 -3.24 4.87 1.52
N LEU A 34 -4.17 4.21 0.84
CA LEU A 34 -4.59 2.84 1.17
C LEU A 34 -3.71 1.82 0.46
N HIS A 35 -3.52 2.00 -0.84
CA HIS A 35 -2.70 1.15 -1.68
C HIS A 35 -2.24 1.90 -2.93
N TYR A 36 -1.18 1.40 -3.56
CA TYR A 36 -0.74 1.88 -4.86
C TYR A 36 -0.16 0.74 -5.70
N TYR A 37 -0.08 1.02 -6.99
CA TYR A 37 0.27 0.09 -8.04
C TYR A 37 1.28 0.75 -8.97
N ILE A 38 2.27 -0.02 -9.39
CA ILE A 38 3.22 0.41 -10.41
C ILE A 38 2.82 -0.24 -11.73
N TYR A 39 2.51 0.58 -12.72
CA TYR A 39 2.21 0.16 -14.08
C TYR A 39 3.42 0.42 -14.97
N ASP A 40 3.83 -0.58 -15.72
CA ASP A 40 4.95 -0.50 -16.68
C ASP A 40 4.50 -1.03 -18.04
N PHE A 41 4.67 -0.21 -19.07
CA PHE A 41 4.18 -0.46 -20.42
C PHE A 41 5.34 -0.80 -21.34
N LYS A 42 5.21 -1.92 -22.04
CA LYS A 42 6.26 -2.43 -22.95
C LYS A 42 6.39 -1.60 -24.23
N ASN A 43 5.31 -0.95 -24.65
CA ASN A 43 5.27 -0.17 -25.87
C ASN A 43 4.62 1.19 -25.60
N LYS A 44 4.97 2.14 -26.48
CA LYS A 44 4.49 3.52 -26.44
C LYS A 44 2.97 3.60 -26.61
N GLU A 45 2.41 2.85 -27.55
CA GLU A 45 0.99 2.93 -27.94
C GLU A 45 0.04 2.59 -26.77
N ASP A 46 0.31 1.51 -26.05
CA ASP A 46 -0.46 1.09 -24.87
C ASP A 46 -0.37 2.15 -23.76
N PHE A 47 0.82 2.74 -23.55
CA PHE A 47 1.02 3.81 -22.59
C PHE A 47 0.20 5.06 -22.97
N GLU A 48 0.34 5.55 -24.21
CA GLU A 48 -0.42 6.72 -24.69
C GLU A 48 -1.92 6.49 -24.56
N LYS A 49 -2.40 5.32 -25.00
CA LYS A 49 -3.81 4.95 -24.93
C LYS A 49 -4.30 4.92 -23.48
N SER A 50 -3.50 4.43 -22.54
CA SER A 50 -3.85 4.41 -21.12
C SER A 50 -3.96 5.81 -20.53
N VAL A 51 -3.03 6.71 -20.85
CA VAL A 51 -3.04 8.09 -20.38
C VAL A 51 -4.22 8.85 -20.99
N LEU A 52 -4.48 8.69 -22.30
CA LEU A 52 -5.66 9.27 -22.95
C LEU A 52 -6.96 8.83 -22.28
N ASN A 53 -7.15 7.52 -22.07
CA ASN A 53 -8.34 6.99 -21.42
C ASN A 53 -8.53 7.52 -19.99
N ILE A 54 -7.46 7.75 -19.23
CA ILE A 54 -7.56 8.39 -17.91
C ILE A 54 -8.10 9.81 -18.06
N TYR A 55 -7.55 10.59 -18.99
CA TYR A 55 -7.96 11.98 -19.22
C TYR A 55 -9.30 12.14 -19.94
N THR A 56 -9.88 11.10 -20.56
CA THR A 56 -11.27 11.19 -21.06
C THR A 56 -12.30 11.30 -19.95
N THR A 57 -11.91 11.06 -18.70
CA THR A 57 -12.77 11.26 -17.52
C THR A 57 -12.72 12.71 -17.00
N ASP A 58 -11.79 13.53 -17.50
CA ASP A 58 -11.67 14.95 -17.18
C ASP A 58 -12.41 15.79 -18.24
N ASP A 59 -12.85 17.00 -17.85
CA ASP A 59 -13.25 18.02 -18.83
C ASP A 59 -12.00 18.71 -19.41
N ILE A 60 -11.24 18.00 -20.26
CA ILE A 60 -10.05 18.51 -20.94
C ILE A 60 -10.05 18.15 -22.42
N ASP A 61 -9.61 19.09 -23.27
CA ASP A 61 -9.42 18.86 -24.69
C ASP A 61 -8.41 17.71 -24.94
N PRO A 62 -8.82 16.63 -25.64
CA PRO A 62 -7.93 15.52 -26.00
C PRO A 62 -6.66 15.97 -26.75
N ASN A 63 -6.73 17.02 -27.57
CA ASN A 63 -5.57 17.55 -28.29
C ASN A 63 -4.53 18.12 -27.33
N LYS A 64 -4.96 18.81 -26.26
CA LYS A 64 -4.07 19.30 -25.21
C LYS A 64 -3.41 18.14 -24.46
N VAL A 65 -4.14 17.07 -24.19
CA VAL A 65 -3.58 15.87 -23.55
C VAL A 65 -2.51 15.24 -24.44
N LYS A 66 -2.83 15.00 -25.72
CA LYS A 66 -1.92 14.35 -26.68
C LYS A 66 -0.67 15.19 -26.95
N ASN A 67 -0.86 16.45 -27.33
CA ASN A 67 0.21 17.29 -27.86
C ASN A 67 1.08 17.93 -26.77
N VAL A 68 0.55 18.07 -25.54
CA VAL A 68 1.29 18.66 -24.42
C VAL A 68 1.65 17.59 -23.39
N LYS A 69 0.67 16.95 -22.76
CA LYS A 69 0.95 16.09 -21.59
C LYS A 69 1.69 14.82 -21.99
N ILE A 70 1.14 14.08 -22.94
CA ILE A 70 1.70 12.80 -23.40
C ILE A 70 3.07 13.02 -24.03
N LYS A 71 3.20 13.97 -24.96
CA LYS A 71 4.48 14.31 -25.59
C LYS A 71 5.60 14.52 -24.57
N ASN A 72 5.32 15.20 -23.46
CA ASN A 72 6.31 15.41 -22.42
C ASN A 72 6.56 14.17 -21.55
N MET A 73 5.52 13.38 -21.24
CA MET A 73 5.69 12.12 -20.50
C MET A 73 6.51 11.09 -21.28
N LEU A 74 6.43 11.07 -22.61
CA LEU A 74 7.16 10.15 -23.49
C LEU A 74 8.68 10.34 -23.46
N ASN A 75 9.16 11.51 -23.04
CA ASN A 75 10.59 11.76 -22.82
C ASN A 75 11.13 11.04 -21.57
N HIS A 76 10.26 10.32 -20.86
CA HIS A 76 10.56 9.54 -19.66
C HIS A 76 10.09 8.10 -19.84
N SER A 77 10.20 7.30 -18.78
CA SER A 77 9.73 5.91 -18.78
C SER A 77 8.23 5.81 -19.07
N PHE A 78 7.82 4.81 -19.85
CA PHE A 78 6.43 4.44 -20.10
C PHE A 78 5.82 3.74 -18.87
N SER A 79 5.78 4.45 -17.75
CA SER A 79 5.29 3.93 -16.49
C SER A 79 4.65 5.05 -15.67
N TYR A 80 3.70 4.67 -14.83
CA TYR A 80 3.11 5.56 -13.83
C TYR A 80 2.76 4.78 -12.57
N THR A 81 2.62 5.52 -11.47
CA THR A 81 2.10 4.97 -10.22
C THR A 81 0.63 5.34 -10.09
N TYR A 82 -0.24 4.34 -9.97
CA TYR A 82 -1.66 4.53 -9.65
C TYR A 82 -1.87 4.32 -8.16
N PHE A 83 -2.53 5.24 -7.45
CA PHE A 83 -2.76 5.12 -6.01
C PHE A 83 -4.20 5.45 -5.62
N LYS A 84 -4.63 4.85 -4.50
CA LYS A 84 -5.90 5.15 -3.84
C LYS A 84 -5.65 5.72 -2.47
N PHE A 85 -6.44 6.72 -2.12
CA PHE A 85 -6.37 7.36 -0.82
C PHE A 85 -7.74 7.86 -0.38
N TYR A 86 -7.87 8.08 0.92
CA TYR A 86 -9.14 8.41 1.57
C TYR A 86 -9.17 9.88 1.99
N ILE A 87 -10.26 10.57 1.63
CA ILE A 87 -10.54 11.94 2.09
C ILE A 87 -11.94 11.96 2.71
N GLU A 88 -12.03 12.08 4.03
CA GLU A 88 -13.32 12.09 4.74
C GLU A 88 -14.21 13.28 4.34
N LYS A 89 -13.60 14.47 4.23
CA LYS A 89 -14.30 15.73 3.96
C LYS A 89 -13.70 16.42 2.72
N PRO A 90 -14.12 16.05 1.50
CA PRO A 90 -13.52 16.56 0.26
C PRO A 90 -13.83 18.04 -0.05
N ASN A 91 -14.85 18.63 0.59
CA ASN A 91 -15.26 20.03 0.37
C ASN A 91 -15.47 20.36 -1.12
N PHE A 92 -16.54 19.81 -1.69
CA PHE A 92 -16.86 20.00 -3.10
C PHE A 92 -17.37 21.42 -3.38
N ARG A 93 -17.02 21.91 -4.56
CA ARG A 93 -17.61 23.10 -5.19
C ARG A 93 -18.02 22.75 -6.61
N LYS A 94 -18.98 23.49 -7.17
CA LYS A 94 -19.32 23.39 -8.59
C LYS A 94 -18.27 24.08 -9.45
N LYS A 95 -17.85 23.43 -10.52
CA LYS A 95 -16.97 24.00 -11.54
C LYS A 95 -17.80 24.93 -12.43
N LYS A 96 -17.40 26.20 -12.54
CA LYS A 96 -18.19 27.22 -13.28
C LYS A 96 -18.49 26.84 -14.73
N ALA A 97 -17.55 26.17 -15.40
CA ALA A 97 -17.66 25.83 -16.82
C ALA A 97 -18.59 24.65 -17.12
N THR A 98 -18.64 23.64 -16.24
CA THR A 98 -19.33 22.36 -16.53
C THR A 98 -20.38 21.98 -15.51
N GLY A 99 -20.44 22.66 -14.35
CA GLY A 99 -21.32 22.27 -13.25
C GLY A 99 -20.85 21.03 -12.47
N ASN A 100 -19.75 20.39 -12.88
CA ASN A 100 -19.23 19.20 -12.23
C ASN A 100 -18.69 19.51 -10.82
N ASP A 101 -18.75 18.52 -9.94
CA ASP A 101 -18.16 18.63 -8.60
C ASP A 101 -16.64 18.59 -8.65
N LEU A 102 -16.03 19.49 -7.90
CA LEU A 102 -14.59 19.65 -7.78
C LEU A 102 -14.19 19.74 -6.31
N SER A 103 -13.39 18.78 -5.86
CA SER A 103 -12.88 18.72 -4.49
C SER A 103 -11.80 19.78 -4.26
N ARG A 104 -12.09 20.77 -3.41
CA ARG A 104 -11.11 21.80 -3.03
C ARG A 104 -9.91 21.20 -2.32
N VAL A 105 -10.11 20.10 -1.57
CA VAL A 105 -9.02 19.37 -0.92
C VAL A 105 -8.09 18.75 -1.96
N VAL A 106 -8.65 18.14 -3.01
CA VAL A 106 -7.85 17.57 -4.11
C VAL A 106 -7.11 18.67 -4.88
N GLU A 107 -7.74 19.82 -5.15
CA GLU A 107 -7.06 20.98 -5.75
C GLU A 107 -5.85 21.42 -4.93
N ALA A 108 -6.01 21.51 -3.61
CA ALA A 108 -4.94 21.86 -2.69
C ALA A 108 -3.80 20.84 -2.68
N ILE A 109 -4.10 19.53 -2.64
CA ILE A 109 -3.08 18.46 -2.71
C ILE A 109 -2.29 18.57 -4.02
N LYS A 110 -2.98 18.69 -5.17
CA LYS A 110 -2.33 18.79 -6.48
C LYS A 110 -1.41 20.02 -6.54
N LYS A 111 -1.87 21.17 -6.04
CA LYS A 111 -1.07 22.41 -5.97
C LYS A 111 0.15 22.23 -5.08
N GLU A 112 -0.03 21.74 -3.85
CA GLU A 112 1.04 21.52 -2.87
C GLU A 112 2.15 20.63 -3.43
N ILE A 113 1.79 19.48 -4.01
CA ILE A 113 2.75 18.56 -4.60
C ILE A 113 3.45 19.19 -5.82
N ARG A 114 2.72 19.83 -6.74
CA ARG A 114 3.35 20.45 -7.90
C ARG A 114 4.36 21.54 -7.49
N GLU A 115 3.99 22.41 -6.56
CA GLU A 115 4.88 23.47 -6.07
C GLU A 115 6.13 22.91 -5.41
N LYS A 116 5.99 21.86 -4.60
CA LYS A 116 7.11 21.23 -3.90
C LYS A 116 8.10 20.51 -4.82
N TYR A 117 7.62 19.92 -5.92
CA TYR A 117 8.44 19.07 -6.78
C TYR A 117 8.79 19.68 -8.14
N LYS A 118 8.16 20.77 -8.59
CA LYS A 118 8.41 21.36 -9.92
C LYS A 118 9.89 21.67 -10.19
N SER A 119 10.61 22.20 -9.21
CA SER A 119 12.05 22.52 -9.35
C SER A 119 12.95 21.29 -9.43
N LYS A 120 12.45 20.11 -9.06
CA LYS A 120 13.16 18.83 -9.14
C LYS A 120 12.92 18.08 -10.46
N ILE A 121 12.05 18.62 -11.32
CA ILE A 121 11.69 18.00 -12.61
C ILE A 121 12.34 18.80 -13.74
N SER A 122 13.21 18.14 -14.50
CA SER A 122 13.82 18.73 -15.70
C SER A 122 12.73 19.08 -16.71
N ASN A 123 12.79 20.28 -17.29
CA ASN A 123 11.82 20.80 -18.26
C ASN A 123 10.36 20.69 -17.78
N TYR A 124 10.13 21.06 -16.52
CA TYR A 124 8.80 20.98 -15.92
C TYR A 124 7.73 21.69 -16.75
N ILE A 125 6.65 20.96 -17.02
CA ILE A 125 5.42 21.48 -17.60
C ILE A 125 4.27 21.17 -16.66
N TYR A 126 3.29 22.07 -16.61
CA TYR A 126 2.16 21.92 -15.73
C TYR A 126 1.45 20.58 -15.94
N ASP A 127 1.08 19.92 -14.84
CA ASP A 127 0.33 18.66 -14.80
C ASP A 127 1.07 17.38 -15.23
N ILE A 128 2.41 17.39 -15.26
CA ILE A 128 3.22 16.18 -15.55
C ILE A 128 3.80 15.49 -14.30
N ILE A 129 3.43 15.94 -13.10
CA ILE A 129 3.88 15.34 -11.81
C ILE A 129 2.80 14.42 -11.24
N ILE A 130 1.62 14.97 -11.00
CA ILE A 130 0.52 14.31 -10.29
C ILE A 130 -0.82 14.69 -10.92
N HIS A 131 -1.70 13.69 -11.05
CA HIS A 131 -3.11 13.86 -11.40
C HIS A 131 -3.96 13.13 -10.35
N ILE A 132 -5.10 13.70 -9.98
CA ILE A 132 -6.03 13.13 -9.01
C ILE A 132 -7.44 13.46 -9.49
N SER A 133 -8.34 12.48 -9.40
CA SER A 133 -9.76 12.64 -9.68
C SER A 133 -10.38 13.75 -8.82
N ASP A 134 -11.25 14.55 -9.42
CA ASP A 134 -11.86 15.71 -8.79
C ASP A 134 -13.09 15.35 -7.96
N ASN A 135 -13.74 14.21 -8.26
CA ASN A 135 -14.94 13.72 -7.59
C ASN A 135 -15.06 12.19 -7.60
N PHE A 136 -16.14 11.67 -7.01
CA PHE A 136 -16.37 10.23 -6.87
C PHE A 136 -16.81 9.54 -8.17
N GLU A 137 -17.49 10.25 -9.08
CA GLU A 137 -17.88 9.69 -10.38
C GLU A 137 -16.64 9.43 -11.23
N GLN A 138 -15.79 10.45 -11.36
CA GLN A 138 -14.51 10.31 -12.04
C GLN A 138 -13.63 9.22 -11.44
N THR A 139 -13.65 9.10 -10.10
CA THR A 139 -12.92 8.03 -9.41
C THR A 139 -13.38 6.64 -9.86
N LYS A 140 -14.71 6.43 -9.99
CA LYS A 140 -15.28 5.16 -10.46
C LYS A 140 -14.91 4.88 -11.92
N ASP A 141 -14.96 5.90 -12.78
CA ASP A 141 -14.61 5.74 -14.19
C ASP A 141 -13.14 5.36 -14.35
N ILE A 142 -12.26 6.03 -13.60
CA ILE A 142 -10.84 5.68 -13.54
C ILE A 142 -10.65 4.24 -13.05
N ASP A 143 -11.40 3.77 -12.04
CA ASP A 143 -11.30 2.38 -11.59
C ASP A 143 -11.66 1.37 -12.69
N ILE A 144 -12.68 1.67 -13.47
CA ILE A 144 -13.08 0.84 -14.62
C ILE A 144 -11.97 0.85 -15.67
N ILE A 145 -11.39 2.01 -15.98
CA ILE A 145 -10.27 2.13 -16.92
C ILE A 145 -9.07 1.32 -16.42
N MET A 146 -8.70 1.43 -15.15
CA MET A 146 -7.52 0.76 -14.60
C MET A 146 -7.63 -0.76 -14.58
N LYS A 147 -8.85 -1.32 -14.56
CA LYS A 147 -9.07 -2.76 -14.79
C LYS A 147 -8.68 -3.19 -16.21
N LYS A 148 -8.95 -2.36 -17.23
CA LYS A 148 -8.57 -2.65 -18.63
C LYS A 148 -7.05 -2.79 -18.81
N TYR A 149 -6.28 -2.10 -17.97
CA TYR A 149 -4.81 -2.09 -18.02
C TYR A 149 -4.13 -3.00 -17.01
N GLU A 150 -4.86 -3.85 -16.29
CA GLU A 150 -4.32 -4.68 -15.21
C GLU A 150 -3.14 -5.57 -15.65
N LYS A 151 -3.10 -5.99 -16.93
CA LYS A 151 -1.98 -6.75 -17.52
C LYS A 151 -0.61 -6.02 -17.46
N HIS A 152 -0.62 -4.69 -17.30
CA HIS A 152 0.59 -3.86 -17.19
C HIS A 152 0.99 -3.58 -15.73
N ARG A 153 0.20 -4.02 -14.74
CA ARG A 153 0.52 -3.86 -13.33
C ARG A 153 1.68 -4.80 -12.96
N GLN A 154 2.83 -4.24 -12.63
CA GLN A 154 4.02 -5.00 -12.23
C GLN A 154 4.07 -5.27 -10.73
N HIS A 155 3.73 -4.26 -9.93
CA HIS A 155 3.83 -4.34 -8.48
C HIS A 155 2.62 -3.69 -7.79
N GLU A 156 2.24 -4.25 -6.66
CA GLU A 156 1.17 -3.76 -5.78
C GLU A 156 1.72 -3.55 -4.38
N PHE A 157 1.32 -2.45 -3.76
CA PHE A 157 1.71 -2.08 -2.41
C PHE A 157 0.48 -1.65 -1.62
N ILE A 158 0.48 -1.97 -0.33
CA ILE A 158 -0.57 -1.57 0.60
C ILE A 158 0.03 -0.83 1.79
N ASN A 159 -0.75 0.10 2.35
CA ASN A 159 -0.46 0.70 3.63
C ASN A 159 -0.53 -0.35 4.75
N LEU A 160 0.53 -0.46 5.53
CA LEU A 160 0.66 -1.48 6.56
C LEU A 160 -0.42 -1.35 7.64
N LYS A 161 -0.76 -0.13 8.10
CA LYS A 161 -1.84 0.06 9.09
C LYS A 161 -3.16 -0.44 8.53
N TYR A 162 -3.44 -0.13 7.26
CA TYR A 162 -4.64 -0.60 6.59
C TYR A 162 -4.68 -2.14 6.46
N LEU A 163 -3.57 -2.76 6.02
CA LEU A 163 -3.45 -4.22 5.97
C LEU A 163 -3.69 -4.86 7.35
N LEU A 164 -3.09 -4.32 8.41
CA LEU A 164 -3.24 -4.84 9.76
C LEU A 164 -4.68 -4.72 10.27
N LYS A 165 -5.36 -3.58 10.04
CA LYS A 165 -6.79 -3.39 10.32
C LYS A 165 -7.64 -4.44 9.59
N CYS A 166 -7.33 -4.73 8.33
CA CYS A 166 -8.00 -5.79 7.58
C CYS A 166 -7.80 -7.19 8.17
N ASN A 167 -6.92 -7.42 9.15
CA ASN A 167 -6.70 -8.73 9.78
C ASN A 167 -7.39 -8.88 11.17
N PHE A 168 -8.25 -7.94 11.56
CA PHE A 168 -9.19 -8.12 12.68
C PHE A 168 -10.43 -8.93 12.25
N LYS A 169 -11.02 -9.67 13.19
CA LYS A 169 -12.31 -10.36 13.07
C LYS A 169 -13.04 -10.24 14.40
N ASN A 170 -14.18 -9.56 14.43
CA ASN A 170 -14.95 -9.28 15.65
C ASN A 170 -14.05 -8.68 16.74
N ASP A 171 -13.31 -7.61 16.39
CA ASP A 171 -12.33 -6.91 17.24
C ASP A 171 -11.16 -7.75 17.77
N ILE A 172 -11.03 -9.00 17.32
CA ILE A 172 -9.90 -9.87 17.64
C ILE A 172 -8.92 -9.87 16.46
N PHE A 173 -7.66 -9.52 16.72
CA PHE A 173 -6.61 -9.62 15.73
C PHE A 173 -6.30 -11.09 15.40
N ASN A 174 -6.52 -11.49 14.16
CA ASN A 174 -6.45 -12.91 13.74
C ASN A 174 -5.02 -13.37 13.38
N ARG A 175 -4.02 -12.49 13.51
CA ARG A 175 -2.62 -12.74 13.11
C ARG A 175 -1.65 -12.55 14.28
N VAL A 176 -2.02 -13.01 15.48
CA VAL A 176 -1.15 -12.95 16.68
C VAL A 176 0.18 -13.66 16.44
N ASP A 177 0.21 -14.66 15.55
CA ASP A 177 1.46 -15.28 15.12
C ASP A 177 2.48 -14.29 14.50
N MET A 178 2.02 -13.21 13.89
CA MET A 178 2.87 -12.12 13.42
C MET A 178 3.46 -11.33 14.59
N LEU A 179 2.69 -11.11 15.67
CA LEU A 179 3.15 -10.39 16.86
C LEU A 179 4.25 -11.16 17.60
N VAL A 180 4.10 -12.49 17.72
CA VAL A 180 5.16 -13.35 18.27
C VAL A 180 6.46 -13.25 17.47
N ARG A 181 6.35 -13.15 16.13
CA ARG A 181 7.51 -12.93 15.26
C ARG A 181 8.13 -11.56 15.45
N LYS A 182 7.32 -10.50 15.52
CA LYS A 182 7.79 -9.13 15.77
C LYS A 182 8.51 -9.04 17.10
N TYR A 183 7.94 -9.62 18.16
CA TYR A 183 8.59 -9.73 19.47
C TYR A 183 9.94 -10.44 19.36
N SER A 184 10.00 -11.56 18.64
CA SER A 184 11.24 -12.32 18.47
C SER A 184 12.30 -11.56 17.67
N ILE A 185 11.91 -10.77 16.67
CA ILE A 185 12.81 -9.85 15.94
C ILE A 185 13.39 -8.83 16.93
N GLU A 186 12.52 -8.20 17.73
CA GLU A 186 12.94 -7.20 18.71
C GLU A 186 13.92 -7.78 19.74
N GLN A 187 13.65 -8.95 20.30
CA GLN A 187 14.55 -9.60 21.25
C GLN A 187 15.88 -10.00 20.62
N TYR A 188 15.86 -10.52 19.39
CA TYR A 188 17.08 -10.91 18.67
C TYR A 188 17.98 -9.72 18.37
N LEU A 189 17.41 -8.58 17.95
CA LEU A 189 18.20 -7.38 17.67
C LEU A 189 18.76 -6.74 18.94
N LYS A 190 18.13 -6.92 20.10
CA LYS A 190 18.67 -6.52 21.41
C LYS A 190 19.75 -7.48 21.91
N ASN A 191 19.61 -8.77 21.63
CA ASN A 191 20.55 -9.80 22.05
C ASN A 191 20.69 -10.87 20.95
N PRO A 192 21.81 -10.88 20.20
CA PRO A 192 22.06 -11.87 19.16
C PRO A 192 22.04 -13.33 19.64
N ASN A 193 22.23 -13.58 20.94
CA ASN A 193 22.18 -14.91 21.56
C ASN A 193 20.76 -15.35 21.96
N TYR A 194 19.73 -14.56 21.64
CA TYR A 194 18.33 -14.90 21.90
C TYR A 194 17.96 -16.27 21.34
N LYS A 195 17.37 -17.14 22.16
CA LYS A 195 17.13 -18.56 21.83
C LYS A 195 15.85 -18.85 21.04
N PHE A 196 15.01 -17.84 20.80
CA PHE A 196 13.75 -17.98 20.05
C PHE A 196 12.77 -19.04 20.62
N ASN A 197 12.81 -19.35 21.92
CA ASN A 197 12.01 -20.43 22.52
C ASN A 197 10.51 -20.29 22.21
N PHE A 198 9.94 -19.10 22.41
CA PHE A 198 8.53 -18.84 22.13
C PHE A 198 8.19 -18.98 20.64
N TYR A 199 8.99 -18.36 19.76
CA TYR A 199 8.83 -18.50 18.31
C TYR A 199 8.91 -19.97 17.86
N ASN A 200 9.90 -20.71 18.35
CA ASN A 200 10.10 -22.11 18.00
C ASN A 200 8.93 -22.99 18.47
N LYS A 201 8.41 -22.75 19.67
CA LYS A 201 7.20 -23.43 20.17
C LYS A 201 6.00 -23.15 19.26
N MET A 202 5.75 -21.88 18.91
CA MET A 202 4.70 -21.48 17.97
C MET A 202 4.88 -22.15 16.59
N GLN A 203 6.08 -22.11 16.04
CA GLN A 203 6.34 -22.61 14.69
C GLN A 203 6.22 -24.13 14.62
N LYS A 204 6.71 -24.86 15.63
CA LYS A 204 6.52 -26.32 15.75
C LYS A 204 5.03 -26.70 15.78
N LYS A 205 4.20 -26.02 16.58
CA LYS A 205 2.76 -26.29 16.64
C LYS A 205 2.03 -25.98 15.33
N ARG A 206 2.52 -25.03 14.53
CA ARG A 206 1.88 -24.62 13.26
C ARG A 206 2.26 -25.43 12.05
N THR A 207 3.54 -25.79 11.93
CA THR A 207 4.07 -26.38 10.70
C THR A 207 4.93 -27.61 10.94
N GLN A 208 5.07 -28.05 12.20
CA GLN A 208 5.95 -29.17 12.59
C GLN A 208 7.42 -28.99 12.18
N LYS A 209 7.85 -27.76 11.89
CA LYS A 209 9.20 -27.44 11.39
C LYS A 209 9.89 -26.44 12.31
N ASN A 210 11.20 -26.61 12.48
CA ASN A 210 12.07 -25.58 13.06
C ASN A 210 12.66 -24.74 11.93
N THR A 211 12.25 -23.48 11.83
CA THR A 211 12.69 -22.55 10.77
C THR A 211 13.46 -21.35 11.33
N MET A 212 14.03 -21.46 12.53
CA MET A 212 14.76 -20.38 13.19
C MET A 212 15.91 -19.83 12.34
N LYS A 213 16.78 -20.71 11.83
CA LYS A 213 17.92 -20.32 10.99
C LYS A 213 17.47 -19.56 9.74
N THR A 214 16.41 -20.04 9.08
CA THR A 214 15.80 -19.37 7.92
C THR A 214 15.19 -18.02 8.29
N PHE A 215 14.58 -17.91 9.48
CA PHE A 215 14.02 -16.65 9.94
C PHE A 215 15.11 -15.60 10.21
N ILE A 216 16.23 -15.99 10.83
CA ILE A 216 17.38 -15.10 11.02
C ILE A 216 17.93 -14.61 9.67
N LYS A 217 18.16 -15.52 8.72
CA LYS A 217 18.57 -15.13 7.35
C LYS A 217 17.60 -14.14 6.68
N LEU A 218 16.30 -14.33 6.90
CA LEU A 218 15.28 -13.41 6.38
C LEU A 218 15.35 -12.04 7.06
N ILE A 219 15.57 -11.97 8.38
CA ILE A 219 15.74 -10.71 9.11
C ILE A 219 16.93 -9.93 8.54
N GLU A 220 18.08 -10.58 8.37
CA GLU A 220 19.27 -9.96 7.79
C GLU A 220 19.03 -9.48 6.36
N SER A 221 18.38 -10.29 5.53
CA SER A 221 18.01 -9.87 4.16
C SER A 221 17.09 -8.65 4.15
N LEU A 222 16.14 -8.56 5.10
CA LEU A 222 15.16 -7.49 5.15
C LEU A 222 15.70 -6.16 5.69
N LYS A 223 16.88 -6.15 6.34
CA LYS A 223 17.61 -4.92 6.67
C LYS A 223 17.93 -4.11 5.40
N ASN A 224 18.16 -4.78 4.28
CA ASN A 224 18.40 -4.16 2.97
C ASN A 224 17.11 -3.77 2.24
N GLY A 225 15.93 -3.97 2.84
CA GLY A 225 14.63 -3.66 2.27
C GLY A 225 13.88 -4.87 1.70
N PHE A 226 12.68 -4.61 1.20
CA PHE A 226 11.81 -5.66 0.65
C PHE A 226 12.15 -5.96 -0.80
N ASN A 227 12.31 -7.24 -1.12
CA ASN A 227 12.32 -7.69 -2.51
C ASN A 227 10.88 -7.75 -3.05
N LYS A 228 10.57 -6.88 -4.01
CA LYS A 228 9.23 -6.75 -4.63
C LYS A 228 8.77 -8.02 -5.37
N ASN A 229 9.71 -8.87 -5.78
CA ASN A 229 9.42 -10.15 -6.43
C ASN A 229 8.95 -11.22 -5.45
N TYR A 230 9.15 -10.98 -4.15
CA TYR A 230 8.59 -11.78 -3.07
C TYR A 230 7.63 -10.90 -2.25
N PRO A 231 6.41 -10.64 -2.76
CA PRO A 231 5.39 -9.89 -2.03
C PRO A 231 4.74 -10.73 -0.91
N ILE A 232 4.08 -10.05 0.02
CA ILE A 232 3.20 -10.69 1.01
C ILE A 232 1.92 -11.13 0.29
N LEU A 233 1.51 -12.39 0.47
CA LEU A 233 0.32 -12.93 -0.20
C LEU A 233 -0.91 -12.73 0.69
N CYS A 234 -1.97 -12.17 0.12
CA CYS A 234 -3.23 -11.94 0.82
C CYS A 234 -4.44 -12.25 -0.08
N SER A 235 -5.61 -12.36 0.52
CA SER A 235 -6.89 -12.46 -0.21
C SER A 235 -7.28 -11.11 -0.82
N MET A 236 -8.33 -11.11 -1.66
CA MET A 236 -8.93 -9.88 -2.20
C MET A 236 -9.46 -8.92 -1.12
N ASN A 237 -9.74 -9.40 0.09
CA ASN A 237 -10.08 -8.58 1.27
C ASN A 237 -8.89 -8.36 2.23
N TYR A 238 -7.66 -8.50 1.72
CA TYR A 238 -6.41 -8.23 2.42
C TYR A 238 -6.17 -9.05 3.70
N LYS A 239 -6.79 -10.22 3.82
CA LYS A 239 -6.43 -11.20 4.88
C LYS A 239 -5.11 -11.85 4.48
N ILE A 240 -4.11 -11.78 5.35
CA ILE A 240 -2.77 -12.27 5.02
C ILE A 240 -2.77 -13.80 5.03
N HIS A 241 -2.32 -14.40 3.92
CA HIS A 241 -2.17 -15.86 3.76
C HIS A 241 -0.73 -16.31 3.98
N ASN A 242 0.23 -15.58 3.42
CA ASN A 242 1.65 -15.88 3.50
C ASN A 242 2.46 -14.59 3.61
N GLY A 243 3.62 -14.65 4.25
CA GLY A 243 4.51 -13.52 4.43
C GLY A 243 4.45 -12.88 5.81
N SER A 244 3.91 -13.55 6.85
CA SER A 244 3.84 -12.93 8.18
C SER A 244 5.18 -12.68 8.86
N HIS A 245 6.25 -13.37 8.49
CA HIS A 245 7.60 -12.98 8.89
C HIS A 245 8.00 -11.63 8.29
N ARG A 246 7.68 -11.42 7.01
CA ARG A 246 7.89 -10.15 6.29
C ARG A 246 6.99 -9.04 6.85
N THR A 247 5.73 -9.33 7.15
CA THR A 247 4.82 -8.37 7.80
C THR A 247 5.28 -8.01 9.20
N ALA A 248 5.77 -8.98 9.99
CA ALA A 248 6.32 -8.72 11.32
C ALA A 248 7.53 -7.78 11.28
N TRP A 249 8.43 -7.99 10.31
CA TRP A 249 9.53 -7.06 10.06
C TRP A 249 9.05 -5.67 9.65
N ALA A 250 8.07 -5.58 8.73
CA ALA A 250 7.51 -4.30 8.33
C ALA A 250 6.93 -3.52 9.51
N TYR A 251 6.23 -4.21 10.40
CA TYR A 251 5.68 -3.62 11.61
C TYR A 251 6.78 -3.19 12.58
N PHE A 252 7.76 -4.06 12.84
CA PHE A 252 8.92 -3.72 13.66
C PHE A 252 9.69 -2.49 13.14
N SER A 253 9.91 -2.41 11.83
CA SER A 253 10.67 -1.35 11.16
C SER A 253 9.82 -0.13 10.77
N ASN A 254 8.59 -0.03 11.27
CA ASN A 254 7.66 1.10 11.05
C ASN A 254 7.50 1.49 9.56
N ARG A 255 7.36 0.49 8.68
CA ARG A 255 7.17 0.75 7.24
C ARG A 255 5.74 1.18 6.96
N THR A 256 5.56 2.26 6.20
CA THR A 256 4.22 2.70 5.75
C THR A 256 3.67 1.76 4.69
N PHE A 257 4.44 1.48 3.62
CA PHE A 257 3.98 0.68 2.49
C PHE A 257 4.78 -0.60 2.32
N ILE A 258 4.09 -1.69 1.98
CA ILE A 258 4.70 -3.01 1.79
C ILE A 258 4.19 -3.69 0.53
N PRO A 259 5.03 -4.46 -0.19
CA PRO A 259 4.62 -5.15 -1.39
C PRO A 259 3.68 -6.30 -1.07
N ILE A 260 2.56 -6.37 -1.77
CA ILE A 260 1.58 -7.45 -1.66
C ILE A 260 1.23 -8.05 -3.02
N LYS A 261 0.58 -9.21 -2.98
CA LYS A 261 -0.13 -9.78 -4.12
C LYS A 261 -1.44 -10.37 -3.61
N CYS A 262 -2.55 -9.84 -4.11
CA CYS A 262 -3.88 -10.36 -3.83
C CYS A 262 -4.13 -11.63 -4.66
N MET A 263 -4.81 -12.61 -4.05
CA MET A 263 -5.21 -13.87 -4.68
C MET A 263 -6.68 -14.17 -4.36
N PHE A 264 -7.37 -14.90 -5.24
CA PHE A 264 -8.76 -15.33 -5.03
C PHE A 264 -8.98 -16.33 -3.89
N LYS A 265 -7.90 -16.74 -3.19
CA LYS A 265 -8.00 -17.68 -2.07
C LYS A 265 -8.72 -17.05 -0.89
N SER A 266 -9.78 -17.70 -0.40
CA SER A 266 -10.66 -17.18 0.65
C SER A 266 -10.32 -17.65 2.07
N LYS A 267 -9.67 -18.82 2.24
CA LYS A 267 -9.40 -19.38 3.58
C LYS A 267 -8.12 -18.81 4.19
N SER A 268 -8.27 -17.95 5.20
CA SER A 268 -7.18 -17.57 6.11
C SER A 268 -7.21 -18.45 7.35
N ALA A 269 -6.05 -18.97 7.78
CA ALA A 269 -5.94 -19.70 9.03
C ALA A 269 -6.23 -18.76 10.24
N ASP A 270 -6.82 -19.32 11.29
CA ASP A 270 -7.00 -18.64 12.58
C ASP A 270 -5.71 -18.74 13.39
N TYR A 271 -5.06 -17.60 13.58
CA TYR A 271 -3.93 -17.45 14.49
C TYR A 271 -4.20 -16.31 15.47
N SER A 272 -5.45 -16.19 15.92
CA SER A 272 -5.84 -15.31 17.02
C SER A 272 -5.29 -15.79 18.37
N ILE A 273 -5.47 -15.00 19.42
CA ILE A 273 -5.09 -15.39 20.78
C ILE A 273 -5.77 -16.70 21.23
N LYS A 274 -6.99 -16.96 20.75
CA LYS A 274 -7.72 -18.21 21.04
C LYS A 274 -6.97 -19.44 20.55
N TRP A 275 -6.27 -19.34 19.42
CA TRP A 275 -5.42 -20.42 18.91
C TRP A 275 -4.28 -20.74 19.90
N PHE A 276 -3.64 -19.73 20.48
CA PHE A 276 -2.55 -19.94 21.45
C PHE A 276 -3.06 -20.55 22.77
N ILE A 277 -4.22 -20.10 23.25
CA ILE A 277 -4.86 -20.67 24.44
C ILE A 277 -5.18 -22.15 24.19
N LYS A 278 -5.82 -22.49 23.07
CA LYS A 278 -6.16 -23.87 22.68
C LYS A 278 -4.95 -24.80 22.59
N HIS A 279 -3.75 -24.26 22.30
CA HIS A 279 -2.52 -25.05 22.15
C HIS A 279 -1.63 -25.02 23.40
N ASN A 280 -2.17 -24.67 24.58
CA ASN A 280 -1.49 -24.73 25.88
C ASN A 280 -0.18 -23.92 25.91
N PHE A 281 -0.23 -22.69 25.39
CA PHE A 281 0.84 -21.72 25.63
C PHE A 281 0.80 -21.26 27.10
N SER A 282 1.97 -21.08 27.72
CA SER A 282 2.08 -20.71 29.14
C SER A 282 1.49 -19.33 29.41
N LYS A 283 1.15 -19.04 30.68
CA LYS A 283 0.68 -17.72 31.12
C LYS A 283 1.62 -16.59 30.70
N GLU A 284 2.94 -16.81 30.79
CA GLU A 284 3.96 -15.88 30.31
C GLU A 284 3.86 -15.59 28.80
N ASN A 285 3.69 -16.63 27.97
CA ASN A 285 3.53 -16.45 26.52
C ASN A 285 2.25 -15.65 26.19
N ILE A 286 1.16 -15.92 26.92
CA ILE A 286 -0.10 -15.19 26.76
C ILE A 286 0.05 -13.73 27.20
N TYR A 287 0.79 -13.47 28.28
CA TYR A 287 1.12 -12.12 28.73
C TYR A 287 1.90 -11.33 27.68
N ILE A 288 2.94 -11.92 27.08
CA ILE A 288 3.70 -11.31 25.97
C ILE A 288 2.77 -10.98 24.80
N ILE A 289 1.89 -11.90 24.42
CA ILE A 289 0.91 -11.67 23.34
C ILE A 289 0.01 -10.48 23.66
N ASN A 290 -0.56 -10.42 24.86
CA ASN A 290 -1.46 -9.33 25.26
C ASN A 290 -0.74 -7.98 25.21
N ASN A 291 0.51 -7.91 25.68
CA ASN A 291 1.32 -6.69 25.59
C ASN A 291 1.58 -6.27 24.13
N GLU A 292 1.87 -7.22 23.23
CA GLU A 292 2.05 -6.89 21.81
C GLU A 292 0.72 -6.50 21.12
N ILE A 293 -0.43 -7.01 21.57
CA ILE A 293 -1.75 -6.57 21.10
C ILE A 293 -2.02 -5.13 21.55
N VAL A 294 -1.71 -4.77 22.79
CA VAL A 294 -1.84 -3.39 23.28
C VAL A 294 -0.99 -2.44 22.43
N LYS A 295 0.28 -2.80 22.16
CA LYS A 295 1.16 -2.02 21.28
C LYS A 295 0.60 -1.90 19.85
N LEU A 296 0.03 -2.99 19.31
CA LEU A 296 -0.61 -2.96 18.00
C LEU A 296 -1.79 -1.97 17.98
N ASN A 297 -2.65 -1.99 18.99
CA ASN A 297 -3.79 -1.08 19.06
C ASN A 297 -3.35 0.39 19.17
N GLN A 298 -2.26 0.68 19.89
CA GLN A 298 -1.67 2.02 19.94
C GLN A 298 -1.06 2.46 18.60
N TYR A 299 -0.56 1.51 17.80
CA TYR A 299 0.04 1.79 16.50
C TYR A 299 -1.01 2.11 15.42
N LEU A 300 -2.20 1.52 15.48
CA LEU A 300 -3.24 1.58 14.45
C LEU A 300 -4.09 2.85 14.47
#